data_AF-A0A5N4C213-F1
#
_entry.id   AF-A0A5N4C213-F1
#
_cell.length_a   1.000
_cell.length_b   1.000
_cell.length_c   1.000
_cell.angle_alpha   90.00
_cell.angle_beta   90.00
_cell.angle_gamma   90.00
#
_symmetry.space_group_name_H-M   'P 1'
#
loop_
_entity.id
_entity.type
_entity.pdbx_description
1 polymer ?
#
loop_
_entity_poly.entity_id
_entity_poly.type
_entity_poly.pdbx_seq_one_letter_code
_entity_poly.pdbx_strand_id
1 'polypeptide(L)'
;MLGYLSALCQACAYPGGDGLELVVMFPGGLGKDRLASGPSCQAERQTAQLIVGHVGNKGTPPPRAWFLPPACLSHCVRLALIRFRVKVSSSYV
;
A
#
# COMPACT_ATOMS: atom_id res chain seq x y z
N MET A 1 -1.17 5.48 10.47
CA MET A 1 -0.84 4.26 9.70
C MET A 1 -0.12 3.22 10.56
N LEU A 2 1.00 3.56 11.23
CA LEU A 2 1.70 2.61 12.11
C LEU A 2 0.81 2.05 13.23
N GLY A 3 0.01 2.90 13.88
CA GLY A 3 -0.94 2.45 14.92
C GLY A 3 -2.01 1.48 14.39
N TYR A 4 -2.41 1.63 13.13
CA TYR A 4 -3.32 0.67 12.48
C TYR A 4 -2.62 -0.66 12.25
N LEU A 5 -1.41 -0.64 11.69
CA LEU A 5 -0.62 -1.86 11.46
C LEU A 5 -0.27 -2.58 12.76
N SER A 6 0.06 -1.85 13.84
CA SER A 6 0.33 -2.46 15.15
C SER A 6 -0.91 -3.12 15.73
N ALA A 7 -2.07 -2.45 15.68
CA ALA A 7 -3.33 -3.00 16.16
C ALA A 7 -3.73 -4.26 15.37
N LEU A 8 -3.54 -4.24 14.04
CA LEU A 8 -3.74 -5.40 13.17
C LEU A 8 -2.84 -6.57 13.60
N CYS A 9 -1.54 -6.34 13.77
CA CYS A 9 -0.59 -7.38 14.17
C CYS A 9 -0.94 -7.97 15.55
N GLN A 10 -1.34 -7.12 16.50
CA GLN A 10 -1.76 -7.55 17.83
C GLN A 10 -3.06 -8.36 17.80
N ALA A 11 -4.02 -7.97 16.97
CA ALA A 11 -5.28 -8.71 16.80
C ALA A 11 -5.03 -10.11 16.20
N CYS A 12 -4.08 -10.25 15.27
CA CYS A 12 -3.69 -11.55 14.73
C CYS A 12 -2.96 -12.42 15.76
N ALA A 13 -2.07 -11.84 16.57
CA ALA A 13 -1.23 -12.56 17.54
C ALA A 13 -1.93 -12.90 18.87
N TYR A 14 -3.26 -13.02 18.88
CA TYR A 14 -4.15 -13.06 20.05
C TYR A 14 -3.51 -13.60 21.35
N PRO A 15 -3.37 -12.79 22.41
CA PRO A 15 -2.81 -13.23 23.68
C PRO A 15 -3.85 -14.09 24.43
N GLY A 16 -3.82 -15.42 24.21
CA GLY A 16 -4.68 -16.36 24.93
C GLY A 16 -5.15 -17.61 24.18
N GLY A 17 -4.70 -17.86 22.93
CA GLY A 17 -5.07 -19.04 22.15
C GLY A 17 -4.11 -19.32 20.99
N ASP A 18 -4.53 -20.14 20.02
CA ASP A 18 -3.82 -20.35 18.74
C ASP A 18 -3.95 -19.08 17.87
N GLY A 19 -2.98 -18.17 18.00
CA GLY A 19 -2.91 -16.94 17.20
C GLY A 19 -2.77 -17.21 15.70
N LEU A 20 -3.27 -16.30 14.88
CA LEU A 20 -3.12 -16.34 13.43
C LEU A 20 -1.71 -15.90 13.02
N GLU A 21 -1.03 -16.71 12.21
CA GLU A 21 0.22 -16.29 11.59
C GLU A 21 -0.06 -15.33 10.44
N LEU A 22 0.39 -14.07 10.58
CA LEU A 22 0.29 -13.08 9.52
C LEU A 22 1.53 -13.14 8.61
N VAL A 23 1.30 -13.35 7.31
CA VAL A 23 2.31 -13.26 6.27
C VAL A 23 1.82 -12.29 5.20
N VAL A 24 2.66 -11.33 4.81
CA VAL A 24 2.31 -10.34 3.79
C VAL A 24 3.14 -10.55 2.54
N MET A 25 2.48 -10.78 1.42
CA MET A 25 3.11 -10.84 0.10
C MET A 25 3.03 -9.49 -0.58
N PHE A 26 4.18 -8.96 -0.96
CA PHE A 26 4.27 -7.81 -1.84
C PHE A 26 4.47 -8.27 -3.29
N PRO A 27 3.84 -7.60 -4.27
CA PRO A 27 4.17 -7.84 -5.66
C PRO A 27 5.66 -7.62 -5.89
N GLY A 28 6.34 -8.56 -6.57
CA GLY A 28 7.72 -8.39 -7.00
C GLY A 28 7.90 -7.21 -7.94
N GLY A 29 9.05 -6.57 -7.83
CA GLY A 29 9.53 -5.61 -8.83
C GLY A 29 10.41 -6.35 -9.83
N LEU A 30 10.17 -6.14 -11.12
CA LEU A 30 10.96 -6.61 -12.27
C LEU A 30 10.55 -7.95 -12.90
N GLY A 31 9.28 -8.09 -13.26
CA GLY A 31 8.98 -8.79 -14.51
C GLY A 31 9.16 -7.78 -15.66
N LYS A 32 10.07 -8.04 -16.61
CA LYS A 32 10.29 -7.22 -17.83
C LYS A 32 9.02 -7.02 -18.68
N ASP A 33 7.94 -7.72 -18.34
CA ASP A 33 6.69 -7.82 -19.10
C ASP A 33 5.53 -6.98 -18.54
N ARG A 34 5.62 -6.47 -17.30
CA ARG A 34 4.63 -5.50 -16.78
C ARG A 34 5.15 -4.09 -16.97
N LEU A 35 5.05 -3.63 -18.22
CA LEU A 35 5.16 -2.21 -18.59
C LEU A 35 4.45 -1.33 -17.56
N ALA A 36 4.94 -0.10 -17.41
CA ALA A 36 4.29 1.02 -16.72
C ALA A 36 2.92 1.43 -17.33
N SER A 37 2.24 0.51 -18.01
CA SER A 37 0.92 0.62 -18.65
C SER A 37 -0.11 -0.35 -18.05
N GLY A 38 0.24 -1.12 -17.01
CA GLY A 38 -0.71 -2.00 -16.33
C GLY A 38 -1.94 -1.24 -15.78
N PRO A 39 -3.10 -1.91 -15.63
CA PRO A 39 -4.36 -1.25 -15.25
C PRO A 39 -4.28 -0.42 -13.95
N SER A 40 -3.50 -0.86 -12.97
CA SER A 40 -3.26 -0.12 -11.73
C SER A 40 -2.53 1.20 -11.96
N CYS A 41 -1.47 1.18 -12.77
CA CYS A 41 -0.69 2.38 -13.08
C CYS A 41 -1.50 3.36 -13.95
N GLN A 42 -2.38 2.86 -14.81
CA GLN A 42 -3.32 3.71 -15.57
C GLN A 42 -4.34 4.38 -14.66
N ALA A 43 -4.95 3.63 -13.73
CA ALA A 43 -5.92 4.19 -12.78
C ALA A 43 -5.28 5.27 -11.90
N GLU A 44 -4.06 5.04 -11.39
CA GLU A 44 -3.30 6.03 -10.62
C GLU A 44 -3.06 7.33 -11.41
N ARG A 45 -2.69 7.23 -12.69
CA ARG A 45 -2.52 8.40 -13.56
C ARG A 45 -3.82 9.16 -13.78
N GLN A 46 -4.93 8.45 -14.00
CA GLN A 46 -6.25 9.08 -14.13
C GLN A 46 -6.63 9.84 -12.86
N THR A 47 -6.44 9.22 -11.68
CA THR A 47 -6.67 9.89 -10.40
C THR A 47 -5.76 11.11 -10.23
N ALA A 48 -4.48 11.03 -10.60
CA ALA A 48 -3.57 12.17 -10.57
C ALA A 48 -4.06 13.33 -11.45
N GLN A 49 -4.53 13.04 -12.66
CA GLN A 49 -5.11 14.05 -13.56
C GLN A 49 -6.35 14.73 -12.95
N LEU A 50 -7.24 13.96 -12.32
CA LEU A 50 -8.42 14.50 -11.62
C LEU A 50 -8.03 15.42 -10.46
N ILE A 51 -7.01 15.03 -9.68
CA ILE A 51 -6.49 15.84 -8.58
C ILE A 51 -5.95 17.17 -9.10
N VAL A 52 -5.08 17.13 -10.11
CA VAL A 52 -4.47 18.34 -10.68
C VAL A 52 -5.54 19.27 -11.25
N GLY A 53 -6.52 18.73 -11.99
CA GLY A 53 -7.63 19.51 -12.53
C GLY A 53 -8.51 20.12 -11.45
N HIS A 54 -8.83 19.39 -10.38
CA HIS A 54 -9.64 19.90 -9.27
C HIS A 54 -8.92 21.01 -8.50
N VAL A 55 -7.66 20.81 -8.15
CA VAL A 55 -6.86 21.80 -7.43
C VAL A 55 -6.70 23.06 -8.29
N GLY A 56 -6.39 22.88 -9.59
CA GLY A 56 -6.26 24.00 -10.52
C GLY A 56 -7.56 24.80 -10.74
N ASN A 57 -8.70 24.11 -10.86
CA ASN A 57 -9.98 24.78 -11.17
C ASN A 57 -10.74 25.27 -9.94
N LYS A 58 -10.70 24.54 -8.82
CA LYS A 58 -11.52 24.82 -7.63
C LYS A 58 -10.71 25.38 -6.46
N GLY A 59 -9.39 25.20 -6.43
CA GLY A 59 -8.52 25.68 -5.35
C GLY A 59 -8.75 25.00 -4.00
N THR A 60 -9.63 24.00 -3.92
CA THR A 60 -9.94 23.24 -2.71
C THR A 60 -9.09 21.96 -2.65
N PRO A 61 -8.80 21.45 -1.43
CA PRO A 61 -8.12 20.17 -1.30
C PRO A 61 -8.92 19.05 -1.98
N PRO A 62 -8.26 18.08 -2.63
CA PRO A 62 -8.95 17.00 -3.33
C PRO A 62 -9.76 16.12 -2.34
N PRO A 63 -10.88 15.53 -2.80
CA PRO A 63 -11.65 14.57 -2.01
C PRO A 63 -10.79 13.44 -1.46
N ARG A 64 -11.06 13.02 -0.21
CA ARG A 64 -10.31 11.95 0.46
C ARG A 64 -10.35 10.60 -0.28
N ALA A 65 -11.40 10.35 -1.06
CA ALA A 65 -11.54 9.14 -1.87
C ALA A 65 -10.54 9.06 -3.03
N TRP A 66 -9.93 10.17 -3.46
CA TRP A 66 -8.92 10.20 -4.52
C TRP A 66 -7.52 9.93 -3.97
N PHE A 67 -7.41 8.90 -3.13
CA PHE A 67 -6.13 8.53 -2.55
C PHE A 67 -5.20 8.02 -3.65
N LEU A 68 -4.05 8.68 -3.76
CA LEU A 68 -2.94 8.24 -4.61
C LEU A 68 -1.79 7.82 -3.68
N PRO A 69 -1.38 6.54 -3.67
CA PRO A 69 -0.31 6.10 -2.79
C PRO A 69 1.01 6.77 -3.19
N PRO A 70 1.77 7.34 -2.23
CA PRO A 70 3.13 7.80 -2.51
C PRO A 70 4.00 6.65 -3.05
N ALA A 71 4.94 6.96 -3.94
CA ALA A 71 5.79 5.94 -4.59
C ALA A 71 6.53 5.02 -3.60
N CYS A 72 6.89 5.54 -2.42
CA CYS A 72 7.58 4.79 -1.37
C CYS A 72 6.64 4.11 -0.36
N LEU A 73 5.31 4.25 -0.49
CA LEU A 73 4.36 3.74 0.51
C LEU A 73 4.52 2.23 0.73
N SER A 74 4.60 1.46 -0.36
CA SER A 74 4.82 0.02 -0.31
C SER A 74 6.09 -0.35 0.47
N HIS A 75 7.18 0.38 0.25
CA HIS A 75 8.44 0.19 0.96
C HIS A 75 8.31 0.53 2.45
N CYS A 76 7.69 1.67 2.78
CA CYS A 76 7.46 2.07 4.17
C CYS A 76 6.60 1.07 4.94
N VAL A 77 5.54 0.55 4.31
CA VAL A 77 4.67 -0.49 4.91
C VAL A 77 5.45 -1.79 5.11
N ARG A 78 6.26 -2.20 4.14
CA ARG A 78 7.13 -3.39 4.26
C ARG A 78 8.07 -3.28 5.47
N LEU A 79 8.75 -2.14 5.62
CA LEU A 79 9.64 -1.90 6.78
C LEU A 79 8.89 -1.91 8.11
N ALA A 80 7.69 -1.31 8.16
CA ALA A 80 6.85 -1.32 9.35
C ALA A 80 6.45 -2.74 9.77
N LEU A 81 6.05 -3.58 8.81
CA LEU A 81 5.69 -4.98 9.06
C LEU A 81 6.88 -5.80 9.56
N ILE A 82 8.07 -5.60 8.97
CA ILE A 82 9.33 -6.20 9.47
C ILE A 82 9.58 -5.78 10.92
N ARG A 83 9.37 -4.49 11.26
CA ARG A 83 9.52 -3.98 12.62
C ARG A 83 8.54 -4.61 13.62
N PHE A 84 7.38 -5.05 13.16
CA PHE A 84 6.38 -5.80 13.93
C PHE A 84 6.59 -7.32 13.90
N ARG A 85 7.70 -7.81 13.31
CA ARG A 85 8.04 -9.23 13.16
C ARG A 85 7.03 -10.04 12.32
N VAL A 86 6.29 -9.38 11.46
CA VAL A 86 5.44 -10.04 10.45
C VAL A 86 6.34 -10.57 9.34
N LYS A 87 6.11 -11.81 8.89
CA LYS A 87 6.86 -12.37 7.75
C LYS A 87 6.43 -11.66 6.47
N VAL A 88 7.42 -11.21 5.71
CA VAL A 88 7.17 -10.46 4.48
C VAL A 88 7.93 -11.11 3.33
N SER A 89 7.21 -11.43 2.26
CA SER A 89 7.77 -12.07 1.06
C SER A 89 7.47 -11.21 -0.17
N SER A 90 8.32 -11.31 -1.17
CA SER A 90 8.08 -10.72 -2.48
C SER A 90 7.84 -11.85 -3.48
N SER A 91 6.78 -11.77 -4.28
CA SER A 91 6.57 -12.71 -5.38
C SER A 91 7.58 -12.40 -6.49
N TYR A 92 8.71 -13.12 -6.50
CA TYR A 92 9.53 -13.26 -7.70
C TYR A 92 8.79 -14.25 -8.60
N VAL A 93 8.32 -13.78 -9.76
CA VAL A 93 8.03 -14.67 -10.89
C VAL A 93 9.28 -14.71 -11.74
#